data_AF-A0A260ZGF1-F1
#
_entry.id   AF-A0A260ZGF1-F1
#
_cell.length_a   1.000
_cell.length_b   1.000
_cell.length_c   1.000
_cell.angle_alpha   90.00
_cell.angle_beta   90.00
_cell.angle_gamma   90.00
#
_symmetry.space_group_name_H-M   'P 1'
#
loop_
_entity.id
_entity.type
_entity.pdbx_description
1 polymer ?
#
loop_
_entity_poly.entity_id
_entity_poly.type
_entity_poly.pdbx_seq_one_letter_code
_entity_poly.pdbx_strand_id
1 'polypeptide(L)'
;MMKHRNGKPYITIDNRPEIDVDVEKSRQMNSRATSSFERSNNSESSPHLTQILGLFSETERLKPEESWYCSTCKEHAEATKRLQLYRLPPVLIIQLKRFVYTAFTYQASMHRRSKDERTVEYPLESLDMSPFLSDTSPNHNSTIYDLTGVVCHNGSSYFGHYVSLGRLPDFDSSKTKIEWRKFDDSMVQRQPSGHLQTDDAYLLFYEMRDPMVTRGIFKRHYSCDPGSQAEVKI
;
A
#
# COMPACT_ATOMS: atom_id res chain seq x y z
N MET A 1 -9.85 21.98 0.07
CA MET A 1 -10.97 22.89 -0.27
C MET A 1 -12.02 22.08 -1.03
N MET A 2 -13.12 21.71 -0.36
CA MET A 2 -14.22 20.95 -0.99
C MET A 2 -14.84 21.81 -2.10
N LYS A 3 -14.98 21.27 -3.31
CA LYS A 3 -15.64 21.98 -4.41
C LYS A 3 -17.08 21.48 -4.58
N HIS A 4 -17.98 22.43 -4.81
CA HIS A 4 -19.42 22.25 -4.92
C HIS A 4 -19.84 22.16 -6.39
N ARG A 5 -20.80 21.29 -6.71
CA ARG A 5 -21.54 21.33 -7.98
C ARG A 5 -23.03 21.48 -7.64
N ASN A 6 -23.66 22.54 -8.14
CA ASN A 6 -25.03 22.95 -7.78
C ASN A 6 -25.25 23.12 -6.25
N GLY A 7 -24.24 23.61 -5.52
CA GLY A 7 -24.31 23.80 -4.07
C GLY A 7 -24.19 22.52 -3.25
N LYS A 8 -24.11 21.33 -3.86
CA LYS A 8 -23.98 20.05 -3.15
C LYS A 8 -22.55 19.50 -3.24
N PRO A 9 -22.00 18.93 -2.15
CA PRO A 9 -20.76 18.19 -2.20
C PRO A 9 -20.96 16.93 -3.05
N TYR A 10 -20.02 16.63 -3.95
CA TYR A 10 -20.04 15.39 -4.74
C TYR A 10 -18.66 14.74 -4.76
N ILE A 11 -18.64 13.41 -4.68
CA ILE A 11 -17.46 12.56 -4.86
C ILE A 11 -17.55 11.98 -6.27
N THR A 12 -16.48 12.13 -7.06
CA THR A 12 -16.31 11.38 -8.31
C THR A 12 -15.72 10.02 -7.98
N ILE A 13 -16.46 8.95 -8.27
CA ILE A 13 -15.97 7.57 -8.22
C ILE A 13 -15.51 7.22 -9.64
N ASP A 14 -14.21 7.03 -9.85
CA ASP A 14 -13.65 6.60 -11.13
C ASP A 14 -13.86 5.08 -11.26
N ASN A 15 -14.89 4.66 -12.01
CA ASN A 15 -15.14 3.26 -12.37
C ASN A 15 -14.53 2.94 -13.74
N ARG A 16 -13.23 3.18 -13.92
CA ARG A 16 -12.56 2.82 -15.19
C ARG A 16 -12.23 1.32 -15.21
N PRO A 17 -12.67 0.58 -16.24
CA PRO A 17 -12.39 -0.86 -16.37
C PRO A 17 -10.96 -1.15 -16.84
N GLU A 18 -10.25 -0.16 -17.38
CA GLU A 18 -8.86 -0.27 -17.80
C GLU A 18 -7.92 0.39 -16.79
N ILE A 19 -6.83 -0.31 -16.47
CA ILE A 19 -5.74 0.20 -15.63
C ILE A 19 -4.95 1.21 -16.45
N ASP A 20 -5.24 2.49 -16.26
CA ASP A 20 -4.48 3.58 -16.85
C ASP A 20 -3.10 3.65 -16.15
N VAL A 21 -2.07 3.11 -16.80
CA VAL A 21 -0.69 3.20 -16.31
C VAL A 21 -0.15 4.54 -16.77
N ASP A 22 -0.26 5.55 -15.92
CA ASP A 22 0.36 6.85 -16.16
C ASP A 22 1.88 6.71 -16.07
N VAL A 23 2.50 6.42 -17.21
CA VAL A 23 3.95 6.20 -17.37
C VAL A 23 4.72 7.46 -17.02
N GLU A 24 4.15 8.64 -17.31
CA GLU A 24 4.80 9.91 -17.05
C GLU A 24 4.72 10.28 -15.57
N LYS A 25 3.60 10.04 -14.91
CA LYS A 25 3.50 10.16 -13.44
C LYS A 25 4.32 9.11 -12.72
N SER A 26 4.48 7.91 -13.28
CA SER A 26 5.42 6.91 -12.76
C SER A 26 6.86 7.42 -12.87
N ARG A 27 7.23 8.06 -13.98
CA ARG A 27 8.53 8.74 -14.13
C ARG A 27 8.70 9.94 -13.23
N GLN A 28 7.65 10.74 -13.04
CA GLN A 28 7.69 11.91 -12.17
C GLN A 28 7.70 11.55 -10.70
N MET A 29 7.00 10.49 -10.28
CA MET A 29 7.16 9.93 -8.94
C MET A 29 8.56 9.37 -8.76
N ASN A 30 9.11 8.68 -9.77
CA ASN A 30 10.48 8.20 -9.68
C ASN A 30 11.49 9.36 -9.63
N SER A 31 11.30 10.42 -10.44
CA SER A 31 12.19 11.59 -10.49
C SER A 31 12.00 12.55 -9.31
N ARG A 32 10.80 12.67 -8.74
CA ARG A 32 10.52 13.43 -7.51
C ARG A 32 10.96 12.66 -6.28
N ALA A 33 10.78 11.35 -6.24
CA ALA A 33 11.43 10.51 -5.24
C ALA A 33 12.94 10.76 -5.35
N THR A 34 13.57 10.52 -6.51
CA THR A 34 15.03 10.71 -6.63
C THR A 34 15.48 12.14 -6.35
N SER A 35 14.75 13.20 -6.76
CA SER A 35 15.15 14.60 -6.52
C SER A 35 14.85 15.11 -5.11
N SER A 36 13.83 14.58 -4.41
CA SER A 36 13.65 14.82 -2.96
C SER A 36 14.68 14.05 -2.13
N PHE A 37 15.12 12.88 -2.61
CA PHE A 37 16.27 12.15 -2.07
C PHE A 37 17.60 12.86 -2.36
N GLU A 38 17.79 13.48 -3.53
CA GLU A 38 19.01 14.25 -3.85
C GLU A 38 19.15 15.53 -3.03
N ARG A 39 18.04 16.20 -2.65
CA ARG A 39 18.09 17.32 -1.69
C ARG A 39 18.42 16.87 -0.26
N SER A 40 18.32 15.56 0.01
CA SER A 40 18.61 14.94 1.30
C SER A 40 19.94 14.18 1.29
N ASN A 41 20.82 14.42 0.30
CA ASN A 41 22.16 13.82 0.24
C ASN A 41 23.12 14.40 1.29
N ASN A 42 22.73 14.18 2.54
CA ASN A 42 23.64 13.81 3.60
C ASN A 42 23.01 12.63 4.40
N SER A 43 22.60 11.56 3.71
CA SER A 43 22.57 10.14 4.17
C SER A 43 21.73 9.25 3.23
N GLU A 44 22.32 8.14 2.78
CA GLU A 44 21.68 7.03 2.03
C GLU A 44 20.63 6.29 2.89
N SER A 45 19.52 6.94 3.23
CA SER A 45 18.43 6.29 3.98
C SER A 45 17.42 5.64 3.02
N SER A 46 17.04 4.40 3.31
CA SER A 46 15.99 3.70 2.56
C SER A 46 14.64 4.42 2.71
N PRO A 47 13.82 4.52 1.65
CA PRO A 47 12.52 5.18 1.71
C PRO A 47 11.60 4.50 2.73
N HIS A 48 10.97 5.28 3.60
CA HIS A 48 10.02 4.76 4.58
C HIS A 48 8.60 4.73 4.02
N LEU A 49 7.82 3.69 4.33
CA LEU A 49 6.46 3.49 3.82
C LEU A 49 5.54 4.69 4.09
N THR A 50 5.66 5.31 5.28
CA THR A 50 4.86 6.49 5.63
C THR A 50 5.16 7.69 4.73
N GLN A 51 6.42 7.86 4.28
CA GLN A 51 6.80 8.90 3.32
C GLN A 51 6.17 8.62 1.96
N ILE A 52 6.19 7.37 1.51
CA ILE A 52 5.56 6.95 0.25
C ILE A 52 4.04 7.19 0.28
N LEU A 53 3.38 6.85 1.38
CA LEU A 53 1.95 7.14 1.59
C LEU A 53 1.66 8.65 1.61
N GLY A 54 2.58 9.44 2.16
CA GLY A 54 2.55 10.90 2.12
C GLY A 54 2.58 11.45 0.69
N LEU A 55 3.53 10.98 -0.11
CA LEU A 55 3.64 11.34 -1.53
C LEU A 55 2.40 10.92 -2.32
N PHE A 56 1.85 9.74 -2.02
CA PHE A 56 0.61 9.26 -2.65
C PHE A 56 -0.60 10.16 -2.35
N SER A 57 -0.61 10.80 -1.17
CA SER A 57 -1.70 11.66 -0.68
C SER A 57 -1.46 13.15 -0.89
N GLU A 58 -0.34 13.51 -1.56
CA GLU A 58 0.03 14.90 -1.84
C GLU A 58 -0.92 15.53 -2.85
N THR A 59 -1.06 16.86 -2.77
CA THR A 59 -1.86 17.60 -3.76
C THR A 59 -1.02 17.84 -5.02
N GLU A 60 -1.45 17.29 -6.15
CA GLU A 60 -0.83 17.51 -7.45
C GLU A 60 -1.61 18.57 -8.25
N ARG A 61 -0.89 19.42 -8.99
CA ARG A 61 -1.48 20.30 -10.01
C ARG A 61 -1.59 19.51 -11.30
N LEU A 62 -2.79 19.48 -11.89
CA LEU A 62 -3.02 18.87 -13.19
C LEU A 62 -2.28 19.66 -14.25
N LYS A 63 -1.64 18.96 -15.19
CA LYS A 63 -0.94 19.59 -16.31
C LYS A 63 -1.94 20.25 -17.25
N PRO A 64 -1.51 21.19 -18.11
CA PRO A 64 -2.40 21.80 -19.10
C PRO A 64 -3.12 20.79 -19.99
N GLU A 65 -2.47 19.68 -20.33
CA GLU A 65 -3.05 18.61 -21.16
C GLU A 65 -4.12 17.80 -20.41
N GLU A 66 -4.08 17.82 -19.08
CA GLU A 66 -5.02 17.18 -18.16
C GLU A 66 -5.93 18.21 -17.48
N SER A 67 -6.00 19.42 -18.03
CA SER A 67 -6.73 20.53 -17.44
C SER A 67 -8.22 20.20 -17.28
N TRP A 68 -8.78 20.62 -16.15
CA TRP A 68 -10.15 20.32 -15.80
C TRP A 68 -11.12 21.20 -16.59
N TYR A 69 -12.05 20.58 -17.32
CA TYR A 69 -13.11 21.33 -17.99
C TYR A 69 -14.16 21.83 -16.98
N CYS A 70 -14.28 23.14 -16.82
CA CYS A 70 -15.25 23.74 -15.93
C CYS A 70 -16.63 23.82 -16.60
N SER A 71 -17.62 23.09 -16.07
CA SER A 71 -18.98 23.09 -16.64
C SER A 71 -19.70 24.44 -16.56
N THR A 72 -19.25 25.34 -15.67
CA THR A 72 -19.82 26.69 -15.47
C THR A 72 -19.15 27.72 -16.36
N CYS A 73 -17.82 27.78 -16.39
CA CYS A 73 -17.05 28.72 -17.21
C CYS A 73 -16.95 28.31 -18.69
N LYS A 74 -17.25 27.04 -19.00
CA LYS A 74 -17.16 26.43 -20.35
C LYS A 74 -15.74 26.42 -20.94
N GLU A 75 -14.72 26.44 -20.09
CA GLU A 75 -13.31 26.45 -20.47
C GLU A 75 -12.49 25.45 -19.65
N HIS A 76 -11.31 25.12 -20.17
CA HIS A 76 -10.31 24.34 -19.46
C HIS A 76 -9.61 25.23 -18.43
N ALA A 77 -9.69 24.82 -17.16
CA ALA A 77 -9.12 25.54 -16.04
C ALA A 77 -8.08 24.68 -15.35
N GLU A 78 -7.09 25.37 -14.77
CA GLU A 78 -6.13 24.71 -13.90
C GLU A 78 -6.83 24.17 -12.64
N ALA A 79 -6.51 22.93 -12.28
CA ALA A 79 -7.07 22.29 -11.11
C ALA A 79 -6.01 21.49 -10.36
N THR A 80 -6.28 21.29 -9.07
CA THR A 80 -5.48 20.45 -8.18
C THR A 80 -6.25 19.18 -7.85
N LYS A 81 -5.55 18.05 -7.81
CA LYS A 81 -6.07 16.74 -7.40
C LYS A 81 -5.34 16.28 -6.14
N ARG A 82 -6.07 15.67 -5.21
CA ARG A 82 -5.52 15.06 -3.99
C ARG A 82 -6.26 13.77 -3.71
N LEU A 83 -5.54 12.72 -3.34
CA LEU A 83 -6.11 11.46 -2.88
C LEU A 83 -6.09 11.42 -1.35
N GLN A 84 -7.22 11.05 -0.75
CA GLN A 84 -7.37 10.89 0.70
C GLN A 84 -8.25 9.67 0.98
N LEU A 85 -8.01 9.01 2.10
CA LEU A 85 -8.81 7.87 2.54
C LEU A 85 -10.10 8.35 3.20
N TYR A 86 -11.24 7.85 2.75
CA TYR A 86 -12.53 8.15 3.39
C TYR A 86 -12.88 7.16 4.50
N ARG A 87 -12.50 5.90 4.37
CA ARG A 87 -12.69 4.85 5.37
C ARG A 87 -11.50 3.91 5.42
N LEU A 88 -11.17 3.44 6.62
CA LEU A 88 -10.11 2.47 6.87
C LEU A 88 -10.67 1.03 6.95
N PRO A 89 -10.13 0.09 6.16
CA PRO A 89 -10.56 -1.31 6.17
C PRO A 89 -9.94 -2.08 7.34
N PRO A 90 -10.60 -3.10 7.93
CA PRO A 90 -10.01 -3.85 9.05
C PRO A 90 -8.74 -4.61 8.68
N VAL A 91 -8.62 -5.01 7.42
CA VAL A 91 -7.38 -5.50 6.81
C VAL A 91 -6.99 -4.54 5.68
N LEU A 92 -5.85 -3.89 5.83
CA LEU A 92 -5.26 -3.00 4.84
C LEU A 92 -4.19 -3.75 4.04
N ILE A 93 -4.35 -3.80 2.72
CA ILE A 93 -3.39 -4.40 1.81
C ILE A 93 -2.70 -3.27 1.05
N ILE A 94 -1.38 -3.20 1.17
CA ILE A 94 -0.55 -2.21 0.48
C ILE A 94 0.31 -2.94 -0.55
N GLN A 95 0.19 -2.54 -1.81
CA GLN A 95 1.03 -3.02 -2.90
C GLN A 95 2.13 -2.01 -3.20
N LEU A 96 3.39 -2.45 -3.11
CA LEU A 96 4.53 -1.67 -3.58
C LEU A 96 4.62 -1.80 -5.10
N LYS A 97 4.36 -0.70 -5.82
CA LYS A 97 4.41 -0.65 -7.29
C LYS A 97 5.86 -0.65 -7.79
N ARG A 98 6.53 -1.80 -7.68
CA ARG A 98 7.95 -1.97 -8.03
C ARG A 98 8.24 -2.11 -9.52
N PHE A 99 7.25 -2.38 -10.36
CA PHE A 99 7.51 -2.59 -11.79
C PHE A 99 7.39 -1.29 -12.56
N VAL A 100 8.52 -0.83 -13.09
CA VAL A 100 8.63 0.44 -13.81
C VAL A 100 8.80 0.16 -15.30
N TYR A 101 8.09 0.94 -16.13
CA TYR A 101 8.28 0.96 -17.57
C TYR A 101 9.30 2.03 -17.94
N THR A 102 10.45 1.60 -18.46
CA THR A 102 11.44 2.53 -19.03
C THR A 102 11.16 2.70 -20.53
N ALA A 103 11.17 3.94 -21.02
CA ALA A 103 10.96 4.20 -22.45
C ALA A 103 12.18 3.77 -23.27
N PHE A 104 11.86 3.42 -24.51
CA PHE A 104 12.68 3.37 -25.71
C PHE A 104 14.04 4.07 -25.58
N THR A 105 15.13 3.30 -25.51
CA THR A 105 16.43 3.79 -25.96
C THR A 105 16.52 3.53 -27.46
N TYR A 106 17.15 4.43 -28.21
CA TYR A 106 17.31 4.36 -29.68
C TYR A 106 17.97 3.06 -30.22
N GLN A 107 18.33 2.14 -29.33
CA GLN A 107 19.10 0.93 -29.61
C GLN A 107 18.34 -0.37 -29.27
N ALA A 108 17.14 -0.31 -28.69
CA ALA A 108 16.35 -1.50 -28.36
C ALA A 108 14.87 -1.33 -28.75
N SER A 109 14.39 -2.12 -29.71
CA SER A 109 13.01 -2.15 -30.20
C SER A 109 11.98 -2.74 -29.21
N MET A 110 12.29 -2.79 -27.92
CA MET A 110 11.39 -3.31 -26.88
C MET A 110 11.32 -2.38 -25.66
N HIS A 111 10.10 -2.17 -25.16
CA HIS A 111 9.85 -1.57 -23.85
C HIS A 111 10.52 -2.41 -22.75
N ARG A 112 11.52 -1.85 -22.06
CA ARG A 112 12.18 -2.52 -20.95
C ARG A 112 11.37 -2.30 -19.67
N ARG A 113 10.83 -3.39 -19.12
CA ARG A 113 10.23 -3.43 -17.78
C ARG A 113 11.31 -3.81 -16.78
N SER A 114 11.51 -2.99 -15.75
CA SER A 114 12.48 -3.25 -14.68
C SER A 114 11.79 -3.27 -13.32
N LYS A 115 12.29 -4.10 -12.41
CA LYS A 115 11.85 -4.13 -11.02
C LYS A 115 12.69 -3.14 -10.22
N ASP A 116 12.05 -2.33 -9.39
CA ASP A 116 12.69 -1.49 -8.39
C ASP A 116 13.03 -2.35 -7.17
N GLU A 117 14.33 -2.60 -7.02
CA GLU A 117 14.93 -3.46 -5.99
C GLU A 117 15.36 -2.65 -4.76
N ARG A 118 14.96 -1.39 -4.62
CA ARG A 118 15.24 -0.63 -3.39
C ARG A 118 14.45 -1.19 -2.21
N THR A 119 15.11 -1.38 -1.07
CA THR A 119 14.42 -1.69 0.19
C THR A 119 13.52 -0.53 0.59
N VAL A 120 12.27 -0.86 0.91
CA VAL A 120 11.33 0.09 1.52
C VAL A 120 11.21 -0.32 2.97
N GLU A 121 11.48 0.61 3.88
CA GLU A 121 11.28 0.35 5.31
C GLU A 121 9.80 0.49 5.66
N TYR A 122 9.22 -0.54 6.27
CA TYR A 122 7.81 -0.53 6.66
C TYR A 122 7.60 -0.90 8.14
N PRO A 123 6.73 -0.19 8.89
CA PRO A 123 6.52 -0.49 10.31
C PRO A 123 5.96 -1.90 10.53
N LEU A 124 6.61 -2.70 11.37
CA LEU A 124 6.07 -4.01 11.75
C LEU A 124 4.85 -3.86 12.68
N GLU A 125 4.84 -2.80 13.48
CA GLU A 125 3.79 -2.50 14.43
C GLU A 125 3.50 -0.99 14.45
N SER A 126 2.26 -0.66 14.81
CA SER A 126 1.81 0.72 15.02
C SER A 126 1.89 1.64 13.77
N LEU A 127 1.60 1.12 12.57
CA LEU A 127 1.42 1.97 11.39
C LEU A 127 0.18 2.84 11.59
N ASP A 128 0.36 4.15 11.72
CA ASP A 128 -0.74 5.10 11.85
C ASP A 128 -1.21 5.61 10.49
N MET A 129 -2.48 5.35 10.18
CA MET A 129 -3.13 5.80 8.96
C MET A 129 -3.93 7.11 9.14
N SER A 130 -4.00 7.65 10.37
CA SER A 130 -4.71 8.89 10.67
C SER A 130 -4.32 10.07 9.76
N PRO A 131 -3.03 10.29 9.37
CA PRO A 131 -2.65 11.45 8.58
C PRO A 131 -3.16 11.43 7.13
N PHE A 132 -3.57 10.25 6.64
CA PHE A 132 -4.01 10.05 5.25
C PHE A 132 -5.54 10.07 5.10
N LEU A 133 -6.27 10.24 6.21
CA LEU A 133 -7.72 10.36 6.19
C LEU A 133 -8.18 11.70 5.62
N SER A 134 -9.40 11.69 5.07
CA SER A 134 -10.13 12.90 4.70
C SER A 134 -10.67 13.58 5.96
N ASP A 135 -10.70 14.91 5.96
CA ASP A 135 -11.35 15.73 7.01
C ASP A 135 -12.85 15.41 7.18
N THR A 136 -13.45 14.76 6.17
CA THR A 136 -14.85 14.34 6.19
C THR A 136 -15.05 12.85 6.48
N SER A 137 -13.97 12.12 6.77
CA SER A 137 -14.06 10.72 7.18
C SER A 137 -14.90 10.59 8.47
N PRO A 138 -15.67 9.51 8.61
CA PRO A 138 -16.35 9.23 9.86
C PRO A 138 -15.33 8.97 10.97
N ASN A 139 -15.73 9.14 12.22
CA ASN A 139 -14.88 8.76 13.35
C ASN A 139 -14.55 7.27 13.27
N HIS A 140 -13.25 6.96 13.35
CA HIS A 140 -12.73 5.61 13.37
C HIS A 140 -12.37 5.21 14.81
N ASN A 141 -12.74 4.00 15.22
CA ASN A 141 -12.38 3.46 16.54
C ASN A 141 -10.87 3.24 16.67
N SER A 142 -10.21 2.93 15.56
CA SER A 142 -8.75 2.78 15.47
C SER A 142 -8.27 3.17 14.08
N THR A 143 -7.10 3.80 14.03
CA THR A 143 -6.34 4.12 12.81
C THR A 143 -4.99 3.42 12.79
N ILE A 144 -4.72 2.58 13.79
CA ILE A 144 -3.43 1.94 14.03
C ILE A 144 -3.47 0.52 13.52
N TYR A 145 -2.45 0.14 12.76
CA TYR A 145 -2.31 -1.16 12.15
C TYR A 145 -1.02 -1.86 12.54
N ASP A 146 -1.07 -3.19 12.59
CA ASP A 146 0.06 -4.07 12.79
C ASP A 146 0.27 -4.96 11.57
N LEU A 147 1.52 -5.17 11.18
CA LEU A 147 1.84 -6.03 10.06
C LEU A 147 1.57 -7.49 10.46
N THR A 148 0.81 -8.19 9.61
CA THR A 148 0.46 -9.60 9.79
C THR A 148 0.98 -10.49 8.68
N GLY A 149 1.29 -9.91 7.52
CA GLY A 149 1.82 -10.67 6.39
C GLY A 149 2.63 -9.83 5.40
N VAL A 150 3.57 -10.48 4.74
CA VAL A 150 4.34 -9.92 3.64
C VAL A 150 4.36 -10.95 2.51
N VAL A 151 4.11 -10.53 1.29
CA VAL A 151 4.39 -11.35 0.10
C VAL A 151 5.61 -10.75 -0.57
N CYS A 152 6.66 -11.56 -0.74
CA CYS A 152 7.87 -11.18 -1.43
C CYS A 152 7.85 -11.76 -2.85
N HIS A 153 8.37 -11.01 -3.81
CA HIS A 153 8.55 -11.44 -5.19
C HIS A 153 10.04 -11.46 -5.54
N ASN A 154 10.64 -12.63 -5.61
CA ASN A 154 12.04 -12.80 -5.96
C ASN A 154 12.17 -12.95 -7.47
N GLY A 155 13.05 -12.20 -8.11
CA GLY A 155 13.25 -12.26 -9.56
C GLY A 155 12.85 -10.97 -10.29
N SER A 156 12.80 -11.07 -11.63
CA SER A 156 12.72 -9.94 -12.54
C SER A 156 11.28 -9.52 -12.86
N SER A 157 11.13 -8.52 -13.72
CA SER A 157 9.80 -8.09 -14.20
C SER A 157 9.04 -9.11 -15.04
N TYR A 158 9.71 -10.13 -15.56
CA TYR A 158 9.13 -11.10 -16.49
C TYR A 158 8.92 -12.49 -15.86
N PHE A 159 9.72 -12.82 -14.85
CA PHE A 159 9.69 -14.11 -14.18
C PHE A 159 10.12 -13.93 -12.73
N GLY A 160 9.62 -14.77 -11.84
CA GLY A 160 10.01 -14.76 -10.45
C GLY A 160 9.33 -15.85 -9.65
N HIS A 161 9.58 -15.82 -8.34
CA HIS A 161 9.05 -16.73 -7.35
C HIS A 161 8.43 -15.94 -6.21
N TYR A 162 7.23 -16.34 -5.77
CA TYR A 162 6.54 -15.69 -4.68
C TYR A 162 6.70 -16.51 -3.40
N VAL A 163 7.13 -15.84 -2.34
CA VAL A 163 7.17 -16.41 -0.99
C VAL A 163 6.36 -15.53 -0.05
N SER A 164 5.77 -16.10 1.00
CA SER A 164 5.02 -15.32 1.98
C SER A 164 5.62 -15.43 3.37
N LEU A 165 5.65 -14.31 4.09
CA LEU A 165 6.01 -14.22 5.49
C LEU A 165 4.71 -13.96 6.25
N GLY A 166 4.33 -14.85 7.16
CA GLY A 166 3.09 -14.74 7.92
C GLY A 166 3.34 -14.70 9.42
N ARG A 167 2.61 -13.83 10.12
CA ARG A 167 2.60 -13.74 11.57
C ARG A 167 1.51 -14.66 12.12
N LEU A 168 1.89 -15.71 12.84
CA LEU A 168 0.95 -16.72 13.34
C LEU A 168 1.18 -17.03 14.83
N PRO A 169 0.14 -17.45 15.55
CA PRO A 169 0.30 -18.07 16.86
C PRO A 169 1.23 -19.29 16.77
N ASP A 170 2.02 -19.52 17.82
CA ASP A 170 2.86 -20.71 17.91
C ASP A 170 2.02 -22.00 17.82
N PHE A 171 2.63 -23.08 17.33
CA PHE A 171 1.99 -24.40 17.23
C PHE A 171 1.72 -25.00 18.61
N ASP A 172 2.51 -24.62 19.60
CA ASP A 172 2.35 -25.04 20.98
C ASP A 172 1.32 -24.15 21.68
N SER A 173 0.13 -24.70 21.92
CA SER A 173 -1.00 -24.03 22.58
C SER A 173 -0.68 -23.53 23.99
N SER A 174 0.44 -23.95 24.58
CA SER A 174 0.91 -23.47 25.89
C SER A 174 1.57 -22.08 25.84
N LYS A 175 2.01 -21.62 24.66
CA LYS A 175 2.67 -20.33 24.47
C LYS A 175 1.81 -19.42 23.59
N THR A 176 1.28 -18.35 24.18
CA THR A 176 0.60 -17.27 23.46
C THR A 176 1.56 -16.39 22.65
N LYS A 177 2.70 -16.94 22.19
CA LYS A 177 3.71 -16.18 21.47
C LYS A 177 3.34 -16.19 19.99
N ILE A 178 3.21 -15.00 19.44
CA ILE A 178 2.99 -14.82 18.00
C ILE A 178 4.37 -14.72 17.35
N GLU A 179 4.67 -15.62 16.42
CA GLU A 179 5.97 -15.68 15.71
C GLU A 179 5.77 -15.61 14.19
N TRP A 180 6.83 -15.25 13.47
CA TRP A 180 6.83 -15.15 12.02
C TRP A 180 7.29 -16.47 11.39
N ARG A 181 6.66 -16.81 10.26
CA ARG A 181 6.99 -17.99 9.46
C ARG A 181 7.15 -17.58 8.01
N LYS A 182 8.15 -18.15 7.32
CA LYS A 182 8.30 -18.09 5.87
C LYS A 182 7.65 -19.33 5.27
N PHE A 183 6.78 -19.11 4.29
CA PHE A 183 6.12 -20.12 3.48
C PHE A 183 6.67 -20.02 2.06
N ASP A 184 7.34 -21.09 1.65
CA ASP A 184 8.01 -21.23 0.37
C ASP A 184 7.52 -22.55 -0.25
N ASP A 185 6.42 -22.47 -1.00
CA ASP A 185 5.66 -23.62 -1.52
C ASP A 185 5.35 -24.68 -0.45
N SER A 186 6.04 -25.82 -0.51
CA SER A 186 5.88 -26.95 0.41
C SER A 186 6.71 -26.82 1.69
N MET A 187 7.54 -25.79 1.81
CA MET A 187 8.44 -25.59 2.93
C MET A 187 7.97 -24.45 3.84
N VAL A 188 7.93 -24.74 5.15
CA VAL A 188 7.61 -23.76 6.19
C VAL A 188 8.79 -23.65 7.14
N GLN A 189 9.27 -22.43 7.36
CA GLN A 189 10.42 -22.15 8.24
C GLN A 189 10.09 -21.02 9.21
N ARG A 190 10.75 -21.01 10.37
CA ARG A 190 10.68 -19.87 11.29
C ARG A 190 11.42 -18.67 10.68
N GLN A 191 10.83 -17.49 10.80
CA GLN A 191 11.41 -16.23 10.32
C GLN A 191 11.63 -15.30 11.52
N PRO A 192 12.85 -14.80 11.79
CA PRO A 192 13.07 -13.77 12.79
C PRO A 192 12.52 -12.41 12.33
N SER A 193 11.99 -11.61 13.24
CA SER A 193 11.42 -10.28 12.92
C SER A 193 12.42 -9.31 12.28
N GLY A 194 13.72 -9.42 12.61
CA GLY A 194 14.78 -8.61 12.03
C GLY A 194 15.03 -8.86 10.53
N HIS A 195 14.53 -9.97 9.98
CA HIS A 195 14.67 -10.34 8.57
C HIS A 195 13.37 -10.17 7.79
N LEU A 196 12.44 -9.34 8.29
CA LEU A 196 11.21 -9.04 7.58
C LEU A 196 11.40 -7.91 6.59
N GLN A 197 12.27 -6.92 6.87
CA GLN A 197 12.56 -5.85 5.92
C GLN A 197 13.34 -6.43 4.74
N THR A 198 12.69 -6.53 3.58
CA THR A 198 13.31 -7.06 2.35
C THR A 198 13.03 -6.12 1.17
N ASP A 199 14.00 -6.03 0.26
CA ASP A 199 13.87 -5.43 -1.07
C ASP A 199 12.84 -6.13 -1.95
N ASP A 200 12.67 -7.44 -1.76
CA ASP A 200 11.68 -8.26 -2.45
C ASP A 200 10.23 -8.08 -1.96
N ALA A 201 9.98 -7.38 -0.86
CA ALA A 201 8.63 -7.17 -0.31
C ALA A 201 7.73 -6.49 -1.35
N TYR A 202 6.60 -7.11 -1.68
CA TYR A 202 5.71 -6.68 -2.76
C TYR A 202 4.30 -6.34 -2.27
N LEU A 203 3.70 -7.19 -1.45
CA LEU A 203 2.44 -6.91 -0.76
C LEU A 203 2.67 -6.89 0.75
N LEU A 204 2.09 -5.91 1.43
CA LEU A 204 2.08 -5.80 2.88
C LEU A 204 0.64 -5.93 3.37
N PHE A 205 0.42 -6.82 4.32
CA PHE A 205 -0.87 -7.07 4.96
C PHE A 205 -0.81 -6.51 6.38
N TYR A 206 -1.69 -5.55 6.63
CA TYR A 206 -1.82 -4.86 7.90
C TYR A 206 -3.20 -5.12 8.49
N GLU A 207 -3.25 -5.54 9.75
CA GLU A 207 -4.49 -5.72 10.49
C GLU A 207 -4.69 -4.55 11.46
N MET A 208 -5.91 -4.01 11.51
CA MET A 208 -6.27 -2.95 12.43
C MET A 208 -6.19 -3.46 13.87
N ARG A 209 -5.54 -2.70 14.77
CA ARG A 209 -5.36 -3.08 16.18
C ARG A 209 -6.66 -3.07 17.00
N ASP A 210 -7.83 -2.81 16.40
CA ASP A 210 -9.12 -2.97 17.06
C ASP A 210 -9.64 -4.41 16.88
N PRO A 211 -9.53 -5.29 17.89
CA PRO A 211 -9.89 -6.69 17.79
C PRO A 211 -11.38 -6.92 17.59
N MET A 212 -12.26 -5.96 17.93
CA MET A 212 -13.71 -6.14 17.76
C MET A 212 -14.12 -6.03 16.29
N VAL A 213 -13.48 -5.13 15.55
CA VAL A 213 -13.81 -4.87 14.15
C VAL A 213 -13.32 -6.02 13.26
N THR A 214 -12.10 -6.53 13.48
CA THR A 214 -11.59 -7.65 12.68
C THR A 214 -12.28 -8.97 13.02
N ARG A 215 -12.52 -9.27 14.31
CA ARG A 215 -13.26 -10.49 14.72
C ARG A 215 -14.69 -10.52 14.17
N GLY A 216 -15.34 -9.36 14.09
CA GLY A 216 -16.69 -9.23 13.54
C GLY A 216 -16.79 -9.68 12.08
N ILE A 217 -15.75 -9.47 11.27
CA ILE A 217 -15.71 -9.88 9.86
C ILE A 217 -15.49 -11.38 9.72
N PHE A 218 -14.48 -11.93 10.39
CA PHE A 218 -14.18 -13.37 10.30
C PHE A 218 -15.34 -14.23 10.81
N LYS A 219 -15.99 -13.81 11.91
CA LYS A 219 -17.16 -14.49 12.47
C LYS A 219 -18.39 -14.44 11.57
N ARG A 220 -18.60 -13.35 10.81
CA ARG A 220 -19.77 -13.19 9.92
C ARG A 220 -19.60 -13.88 8.57
N HIS A 221 -18.39 -13.95 8.03
CA HIS A 221 -18.17 -14.37 6.65
C HIS A 221 -17.39 -15.68 6.47
N TYR A 222 -16.60 -16.10 7.46
CA TYR A 222 -15.67 -17.22 7.29
C TYR A 222 -15.88 -18.40 8.24
N SER A 223 -16.89 -18.35 9.12
CA SER A 223 -17.20 -19.40 10.13
C SER A 223 -15.99 -19.87 10.96
N CYS A 224 -14.87 -19.14 10.92
CA CYS A 224 -13.67 -19.39 11.68
C CYS A 224 -13.36 -18.11 12.45
N ASP A 225 -13.20 -18.26 13.76
CA ASP A 225 -12.66 -17.20 14.62
C ASP A 225 -11.22 -17.61 14.94
N PRO A 226 -10.20 -16.96 14.34
CA PRO A 226 -8.80 -17.28 14.62
C PRO A 226 -8.40 -17.01 16.08
N GLY A 227 -9.25 -16.33 16.87
CA GLY A 227 -9.09 -16.14 18.30
C GLY A 227 -9.99 -17.01 19.18
N SER A 228 -10.91 -17.81 18.62
CA SER A 228 -11.67 -18.77 19.43
C SER A 228 -10.77 -19.95 19.77
N GLN A 229 -10.51 -20.17 21.05
CA GLN A 229 -10.00 -21.45 21.52
C GLN A 229 -10.95 -22.52 20.99
N ALA A 230 -10.48 -23.34 20.05
CA ALA A 230 -11.19 -24.55 19.70
C ALA A 230 -11.17 -25.43 20.95
N GLU A 231 -12.29 -25.51 21.66
CA GLU A 231 -12.52 -26.61 22.59
C GLU A 231 -12.50 -27.89 21.77
N VAL A 232 -11.35 -28.55 21.74
CA VAL A 232 -11.25 -29.93 21.30
C VAL A 232 -11.94 -30.75 22.38
N LYS A 233 -13.24 -31.00 22.18
CA LYS A 233 -13.92 -32.08 22.91
C LYS A 233 -13.35 -33.40 22.42
N ILE A 234 -12.64 -34.07 23.32
CA ILE A 234 -12.21 -35.47 23.20
C ILE A 234 -13.47 -36.35 23.08
#